data_AF-A0A397GGK8-F1
#
_entry.id   AF-A0A397GGK8-F1
#
_cell.length_a   1.000
_cell.length_b   1.000
_cell.length_c   1.000
_cell.angle_alpha   90.00
_cell.angle_beta   90.00
_cell.angle_gamma   90.00
#
_symmetry.space_group_name_H-M   'P 1'
#
loop_
_entity.id
_entity.type
_entity.pdbx_description
1 polymer ?
#
loop_
_entity_poly.entity_id
_entity_poly.type
_entity_poly.pdbx_seq_one_letter_code
_entity_poly.pdbx_strand_id
1 'polypeptide(L)'
;MCVGIASVAREGVSYLQSAVGSVLEGLSAAEREALYLIVFIAHTNPAEHPAYLEPWLHALANRVLLYDPDALDIDHIRGLETPEAKSFAHEKGLLDYTYLLKACGSTNTSYTVMLEDDVIALDGWYHRTKHALAVIEQQTLKEGADKWLYLRLFYTEKFLGWNSEEWPIYLSYSLLAIFGVVATTTAIRRCRPATTTYLPNETIALLSFVITPLLIILFFAAGRATMLPMPDGVHAMPNFGCCSQGLVFPQARINDLVSWYESKRVGYVDMLTEDYAD
;
A
#
# COMPACT_ATOMS: atom_id res chain seq x y z
N MET A 1 -16.18 -4.15 10.68
CA MET A 1 -14.84 -3.55 10.49
C MET A 1 -14.97 -2.07 10.81
N CYS A 2 -13.99 -1.45 11.47
CA CYS A 2 -13.94 0.00 11.57
C CYS A 2 -13.25 0.57 10.34
N VAL A 3 -13.81 1.61 9.73
CA VAL A 3 -13.16 2.37 8.65
C VAL A 3 -12.95 3.78 9.17
N GLY A 4 -11.68 4.18 9.28
CA GLY A 4 -11.27 5.53 9.64
C GLY A 4 -10.84 6.30 8.39
N ILE A 5 -11.40 7.49 8.19
CA ILE A 5 -10.95 8.46 7.19
C ILE A 5 -10.56 9.75 7.90
N ALA A 6 -9.29 10.15 7.84
CA ALA A 6 -8.84 11.44 8.35
C ALA A 6 -8.86 12.48 7.23
N SER A 7 -9.42 13.66 7.50
CA SER A 7 -9.57 14.71 6.50
C SER A 7 -9.17 16.08 7.01
N VAL A 8 -8.50 16.83 6.14
CA VAL A 8 -8.07 18.22 6.38
C VAL A 8 -8.58 19.10 5.25
N ALA A 9 -8.98 20.33 5.58
CA ALA A 9 -9.37 21.34 4.61
C ALA A 9 -8.21 21.65 3.64
N ARG A 10 -8.52 21.61 2.34
CA ARG A 10 -7.62 21.97 1.23
C ARG A 10 -8.28 23.10 0.44
N GLU A 11 -7.49 24.08 0.00
CA GLU A 11 -8.03 25.18 -0.80
C GLU A 11 -8.42 24.69 -2.21
N GLY A 12 -9.63 25.03 -2.65
CA GLY A 12 -10.07 24.82 -4.03
C GLY A 12 -10.44 23.39 -4.42
N VAL A 13 -10.28 22.39 -3.54
CA VAL A 13 -10.64 20.99 -3.82
C VAL A 13 -11.23 20.29 -2.60
N SER A 14 -12.24 19.44 -2.82
CA SER A 14 -12.82 18.57 -1.79
C SER A 14 -12.82 17.12 -2.26
N TYR A 15 -12.05 16.28 -1.58
CA TYR A 15 -11.93 14.85 -1.91
C TYR A 15 -12.82 13.96 -1.03
N LEU A 16 -13.04 14.38 0.22
CA LEU A 16 -13.70 13.58 1.25
C LEU A 16 -15.08 13.05 0.84
N GLN A 17 -15.89 13.86 0.17
CA GLN A 17 -17.23 13.44 -0.27
C GLN A 17 -17.15 12.27 -1.26
N SER A 18 -16.22 12.35 -2.22
CA SER A 18 -16.00 11.29 -3.21
C SER A 18 -15.42 10.04 -2.56
N ALA A 19 -14.48 10.19 -1.62
CA ALA A 19 -13.90 9.07 -0.88
C ALA A 19 -14.98 8.34 -0.06
N VAL A 20 -15.72 9.06 0.79
CA VAL A 20 -16.84 8.49 1.57
C VAL A 20 -17.89 7.86 0.66
N GLY A 21 -18.28 8.57 -0.40
CA GLY A 21 -19.23 8.05 -1.40
C GLY A 21 -18.77 6.72 -1.98
N SER A 22 -17.55 6.64 -2.51
CA SER A 22 -17.01 5.42 -3.11
C SER A 22 -16.86 4.26 -2.12
N VAL A 23 -16.53 4.54 -0.85
CA VAL A 23 -16.42 3.52 0.21
C VAL A 23 -17.78 2.90 0.53
N LEU A 24 -18.86 3.69 0.47
CA LEU A 24 -20.22 3.25 0.80
C LEU A 24 -21.02 2.75 -0.41
N GLU A 25 -20.68 3.21 -1.60
CA GLU A 25 -21.37 2.86 -2.83
C GLU A 25 -21.26 1.37 -3.12
N GLY A 26 -22.37 0.77 -3.56
CA GLY A 26 -22.45 -0.66 -3.89
C GLY A 26 -22.48 -1.62 -2.70
N LEU A 27 -22.32 -1.15 -1.46
CA LEU A 27 -22.49 -1.99 -0.28
C LEU A 27 -23.96 -2.43 -0.14
N SER A 28 -24.17 -3.73 0.11
CA SER A 28 -25.47 -4.23 0.56
C SER A 28 -25.83 -3.67 1.95
N ALA A 29 -27.11 -3.72 2.32
CA ALA A 29 -27.55 -3.28 3.65
C ALA A 29 -26.80 -4.00 4.79
N ALA A 30 -26.54 -5.30 4.63
CA ALA A 30 -25.80 -6.09 5.61
C ALA A 30 -24.33 -5.69 5.70
N GLU A 31 -23.67 -5.41 4.57
CA GLU A 31 -22.29 -4.92 4.56
C GLU A 31 -22.17 -3.53 5.16
N ARG A 32 -23.12 -2.64 4.86
CA ARG A 32 -23.20 -1.31 5.47
C ARG A 32 -23.38 -1.38 6.98
N GLU A 33 -24.21 -2.29 7.49
CA GLU A 33 -24.40 -2.51 8.93
C GLU A 33 -23.16 -3.10 9.61
N ALA A 34 -22.42 -3.96 8.90
CA ALA A 34 -21.16 -4.55 9.39
C ALA A 34 -19.96 -3.59 9.37
N LEU A 35 -20.15 -2.36 8.85
CA LEU A 35 -19.12 -1.33 8.70
C LEU A 35 -19.39 -0.17 9.67
N TYR A 36 -18.41 0.15 10.51
CA TYR A 36 -18.45 1.32 11.39
C TYR A 36 -17.54 2.41 10.82
N LEU A 37 -18.15 3.44 10.21
CA LEU A 37 -17.42 4.52 9.55
C LEU A 37 -17.15 5.68 10.53
N ILE A 38 -15.88 5.95 10.79
CA ILE A 38 -15.41 7.13 11.50
C ILE A 38 -14.79 8.08 10.48
N VAL A 39 -15.33 9.30 10.40
CA VAL A 39 -14.71 10.38 9.64
C VAL A 39 -14.15 11.38 10.63
N PHE A 40 -12.85 11.61 10.57
CA PHE A 40 -12.14 12.51 11.48
C PHE A 40 -11.86 13.84 10.79
N ILE A 41 -12.44 14.90 11.35
CA ILE A 41 -12.12 16.28 10.95
C ILE A 41 -10.91 16.73 11.76
N ALA A 42 -9.74 16.66 11.13
CA ALA A 42 -8.45 16.89 11.78
C ALA A 42 -8.09 18.38 11.84
N HIS A 43 -9.00 19.17 12.44
CA HIS A 43 -8.84 20.61 12.67
C HIS A 43 -9.17 20.93 14.13
N THR A 44 -8.36 21.78 14.76
CA THR A 44 -8.69 22.30 16.11
C THR A 44 -9.98 23.09 16.11
N ASN A 45 -10.27 23.80 15.02
CA ASN A 45 -11.57 24.41 14.74
C ASN A 45 -12.28 23.66 13.59
N PRO A 46 -13.26 22.78 13.86
CA PRO A 46 -13.85 21.94 12.83
C PRO A 46 -14.64 22.72 11.77
N ALA A 47 -15.09 23.94 12.07
CA ALA A 47 -15.79 24.80 11.11
C ALA A 47 -14.89 25.28 9.95
N GLU A 48 -13.57 25.15 10.06
CA GLU A 48 -12.64 25.42 8.95
C GLU A 48 -12.71 24.34 7.86
N HIS A 49 -13.20 23.15 8.20
CA HIS A 49 -13.39 22.09 7.24
C HIS A 49 -14.74 22.22 6.54
N PRO A 50 -14.80 22.40 5.21
CA PRO A 50 -16.06 22.69 4.50
C PRO A 50 -17.11 21.58 4.68
N ALA A 51 -16.68 20.32 4.69
CA ALA A 51 -17.58 19.18 4.88
C ALA A 51 -18.18 19.07 6.30
N TYR A 52 -17.61 19.73 7.32
CA TYR A 52 -18.08 19.57 8.70
C TYR A 52 -19.50 20.11 8.91
N LEU A 53 -19.84 21.20 8.22
CA LEU A 53 -21.18 21.82 8.31
C LEU A 53 -22.20 21.17 7.36
N GLU A 54 -21.75 20.24 6.52
CA GLU A 54 -22.61 19.60 5.53
C GLU A 54 -23.43 18.46 6.16
N PRO A 55 -24.76 18.42 5.94
CA PRO A 55 -25.62 17.39 6.54
C PRO A 55 -25.28 15.96 6.15
N TRP A 56 -24.74 15.76 4.94
CA TRP A 56 -24.43 14.43 4.42
C TRP A 56 -23.37 13.72 5.26
N LEU A 57 -22.40 14.45 5.83
CA LEU A 57 -21.32 13.87 6.62
C LEU A 57 -21.88 13.18 7.86
N HIS A 58 -22.74 13.90 8.59
CA HIS A 58 -23.38 13.41 9.82
C HIS A 58 -24.43 12.33 9.55
N ALA A 59 -25.01 12.30 8.36
CA ALA A 59 -25.96 11.26 7.96
C ALA A 59 -25.29 9.95 7.55
N LEU A 60 -24.10 10.02 6.92
CA LEU A 60 -23.39 8.85 6.38
C LEU A 60 -22.39 8.24 7.35
N ALA A 61 -21.68 9.05 8.13
CA ALA A 61 -20.71 8.56 9.12
C ALA A 61 -21.42 7.98 10.35
N ASN A 62 -20.89 6.88 10.91
CA ASN A 62 -21.34 6.40 12.21
C ASN A 62 -20.83 7.30 13.35
N ARG A 63 -19.67 7.93 13.14
CA ARG A 63 -19.10 8.93 14.05
C ARG A 63 -18.32 9.97 13.25
N VAL A 64 -18.62 11.25 13.48
CA VAL A 64 -17.72 12.35 13.13
C VAL A 64 -16.79 12.57 14.33
N LEU A 65 -15.52 12.24 14.17
CA LEU A 65 -14.50 12.39 15.22
C LEU A 65 -13.95 13.81 15.18
N LEU A 66 -13.73 14.37 16.37
CA LEU A 66 -13.06 15.64 16.62
C LEU A 66 -11.96 15.41 17.67
N TYR A 67 -11.00 16.33 17.77
CA TYR A 67 -10.06 16.30 18.89
C TYR A 67 -10.80 16.48 20.22
N ASP A 68 -10.38 15.70 21.22
CA ASP A 68 -10.86 15.79 22.58
C ASP A 68 -9.90 16.67 23.41
N PRO A 69 -10.33 17.86 23.88
CA PRO A 69 -9.50 18.75 24.68
C PRO A 69 -9.05 18.16 26.02
N ASP A 70 -9.74 17.15 26.54
CA ASP A 70 -9.36 16.48 27.79
C ASP A 70 -8.25 15.44 27.56
N ALA A 71 -8.08 14.96 26.32
CA ALA A 71 -7.13 13.93 25.96
C ALA A 71 -5.86 14.45 25.27
N LEU A 72 -5.92 15.63 24.66
CA LEU A 72 -4.85 16.18 23.83
C LEU A 72 -4.54 17.64 24.16
N ASP A 73 -3.28 18.03 23.96
CA ASP A 73 -2.86 19.43 24.00
C ASP A 73 -3.30 20.14 22.71
N ILE A 74 -4.49 20.75 22.76
CA ILE A 74 -5.09 21.47 21.62
C ILE A 74 -4.25 22.69 21.22
N ASP A 75 -3.57 23.34 22.15
CA ASP A 75 -2.74 24.51 21.85
C ASP A 75 -1.50 24.09 21.06
N HIS A 76 -0.90 22.94 21.41
CA HIS A 76 0.17 22.34 20.60
C HIS A 76 -0.31 21.98 19.19
N ILE A 77 -1.45 21.30 19.05
CA ILE A 77 -2.00 20.93 17.74
C ILE A 77 -2.29 22.17 16.90
N ARG A 78 -2.83 23.24 17.50
CA ARG A 78 -3.07 24.51 16.81
C ARG A 78 -1.76 25.13 16.30
N GLY A 79 -0.66 24.98 17.04
CA GLY A 79 0.67 25.37 16.60
C GLY A 79 1.13 24.62 15.34
N LEU A 80 0.74 23.35 15.20
CA LEU A 80 1.03 22.51 14.04
C LEU A 80 0.15 22.81 12.81
N GLU A 81 -0.91 23.61 12.96
CA GLU A 81 -1.83 24.00 11.87
C GLU A 81 -1.39 25.28 11.13
N THR A 82 -0.31 25.92 11.59
CA THR A 82 0.26 27.13 10.96
C THR A 82 0.82 26.84 9.56
N PRO A 83 0.84 27.82 8.63
CA PRO A 83 1.42 27.64 7.30
C PRO A 83 2.87 27.15 7.33
N GLU A 84 3.67 27.64 8.28
CA GLU A 84 5.06 27.25 8.47
C GLU A 84 5.17 25.80 8.93
N ALA A 85 4.37 25.38 9.91
CA ALA A 85 4.37 24.00 10.42
C ALA A 85 3.83 22.98 9.41
N LYS A 86 2.88 23.37 8.56
CA LYS A 86 2.36 22.53 7.47
C LYS A 86 3.44 22.09 6.48
N SER A 87 4.53 22.84 6.34
CA SER A 87 5.67 22.43 5.51
C SER A 87 6.43 21.21 6.07
N PHE A 88 6.27 20.91 7.36
CA PHE A 88 6.83 19.76 8.07
C PHE A 88 5.73 18.94 8.75
N ALA A 89 4.58 18.76 8.08
CA ALA A 89 3.35 18.17 8.61
C ALA A 89 3.43 16.69 9.07
N HIS A 90 4.62 16.12 9.25
CA HIS A 90 4.81 14.73 9.68
C HIS A 90 4.39 14.51 11.13
N GLU A 91 4.61 15.50 12.01
CA GLU A 91 4.19 15.38 13.42
C GLU A 91 2.66 15.36 13.52
N LYS A 92 2.00 16.36 12.93
CA LYS A 92 0.53 16.40 12.90
C LYS A 92 -0.06 15.19 12.19
N GLY A 93 0.48 14.82 11.02
CA GLY A 93 -0.01 13.66 10.28
C GLY A 93 0.07 12.37 11.09
N LEU A 94 1.18 12.12 11.79
CA LEU A 94 1.32 10.95 12.66
C LEU A 94 0.39 11.02 13.87
N LEU A 95 0.24 12.19 14.49
CA LEU A 95 -0.69 12.41 15.60
C LEU A 95 -2.13 12.12 15.17
N ASP A 96 -2.57 12.67 14.04
CA ASP A 96 -3.92 12.52 13.49
C ASP A 96 -4.22 11.06 13.16
N TYR A 97 -3.27 10.40 12.51
CA TYR A 97 -3.37 8.99 12.18
C TYR A 97 -3.49 8.14 13.45
N THR A 98 -2.63 8.40 14.44
CA THR A 98 -2.62 7.68 15.72
C THR A 98 -3.92 7.91 16.49
N TYR A 99 -4.44 9.14 16.52
CA TYR A 99 -5.68 9.49 17.19
C TYR A 99 -6.89 8.79 16.56
N LEU A 100 -6.98 8.77 15.23
CA LEU A 100 -8.02 8.03 14.50
C LEU A 100 -7.87 6.52 14.66
N LEU A 101 -6.64 5.99 14.62
CA LEU A 101 -6.35 4.57 14.83
C LEU A 101 -6.79 4.12 16.22
N LYS A 102 -6.55 4.92 17.26
CA LYS A 102 -7.09 4.71 18.62
C LYS A 102 -8.62 4.70 18.63
N ALA A 103 -9.24 5.68 17.98
CA ALA A 103 -10.71 5.76 17.91
C ALA A 103 -11.31 4.52 17.25
N CYS A 104 -10.74 4.04 16.14
CA CYS A 104 -11.17 2.79 15.52
C CYS A 104 -10.85 1.57 16.38
N GLY A 105 -9.67 1.52 17.00
CA GLY A 105 -9.26 0.46 17.92
C GLY A 105 -10.17 0.33 19.15
N SER A 106 -10.81 1.42 19.58
CA SER A 106 -11.79 1.38 20.67
C SER A 106 -13.13 0.75 20.27
N THR A 107 -13.37 0.55 18.97
CA THR A 107 -14.54 -0.16 18.48
C THR A 107 -14.36 -1.67 18.65
N ASN A 108 -15.42 -2.39 19.01
CA ASN A 108 -15.40 -3.84 19.14
C ASN A 108 -15.43 -4.53 17.76
N THR A 109 -14.43 -4.28 16.92
CA THR A 109 -14.33 -4.83 15.57
C THR A 109 -13.04 -5.64 15.38
N SER A 110 -13.06 -6.61 14.46
CA SER A 110 -11.90 -7.50 14.23
C SER A 110 -10.76 -6.85 13.44
N TYR A 111 -11.08 -5.83 12.64
CA TYR A 111 -10.15 -5.16 11.74
C TYR A 111 -10.46 -3.68 11.66
N THR A 112 -9.40 -2.88 11.63
CA THR A 112 -9.43 -1.43 11.39
C THR A 112 -8.85 -1.13 10.02
N VAL A 113 -9.61 -0.43 9.18
CA VAL A 113 -9.20 0.09 7.89
C VAL A 113 -8.91 1.58 8.06
N MET A 114 -7.72 2.01 7.67
CA MET A 114 -7.32 3.42 7.67
C MET A 114 -7.18 3.86 6.22
N LEU A 115 -7.94 4.89 5.84
CA LEU A 115 -7.94 5.46 4.50
C LEU A 115 -7.59 6.96 4.57
N GLU A 116 -6.88 7.44 3.55
CA GLU A 116 -6.74 8.88 3.29
C GLU A 116 -8.03 9.45 2.67
N ASP A 117 -8.24 10.77 2.74
CA ASP A 117 -9.46 11.42 2.24
C ASP A 117 -9.50 11.62 0.72
N ASP A 118 -8.41 11.29 0.02
CA ASP A 118 -8.22 11.42 -1.42
C ASP A 118 -8.09 10.08 -2.15
N VAL A 119 -8.67 9.04 -1.58
CA VAL A 119 -8.81 7.73 -2.23
C VAL A 119 -10.17 7.58 -2.90
N ILE A 120 -10.23 6.68 -3.90
CA ILE A 120 -11.48 6.18 -4.47
C ILE A 120 -11.48 4.67 -4.34
N ALA A 121 -12.48 4.13 -3.66
CA ALA A 121 -12.64 2.69 -3.52
C ALA A 121 -13.14 2.07 -4.83
N LEU A 122 -12.54 0.95 -5.21
CA LEU A 122 -13.00 0.13 -6.34
C LEU A 122 -14.33 -0.53 -5.99
N ASP A 123 -15.17 -0.79 -7.01
CA ASP A 123 -16.36 -1.61 -6.84
C ASP A 123 -16.04 -2.97 -6.18
N GLY A 124 -16.82 -3.28 -5.14
CA GLY A 124 -16.64 -4.47 -4.34
C GLY A 124 -15.40 -4.48 -3.43
N TRP A 125 -14.78 -3.33 -3.13
CA TRP A 125 -13.59 -3.26 -2.25
C TRP A 125 -13.79 -4.01 -0.92
N TYR A 126 -15.00 -3.97 -0.35
CA TYR A 126 -15.30 -4.56 0.95
C TYR A 126 -15.17 -6.09 0.91
N HIS A 127 -15.86 -6.76 -0.02
CA HIS A 127 -15.79 -8.22 -0.14
C HIS A 127 -14.38 -8.68 -0.58
N ARG A 128 -13.71 -7.92 -1.46
CA ARG A 128 -12.32 -8.20 -1.89
C ARG A 128 -11.37 -8.13 -0.70
N THR A 129 -11.48 -7.10 0.13
CA THR A 129 -10.72 -6.95 1.37
C THR A 129 -10.99 -8.10 2.33
N LYS A 130 -12.26 -8.46 2.56
CA LYS A 130 -12.64 -9.59 3.42
C LYS A 130 -12.07 -10.91 2.92
N HIS A 131 -12.10 -11.14 1.62
CA HIS A 131 -11.49 -12.33 1.00
C HIS A 131 -9.97 -12.34 1.17
N ALA A 132 -9.30 -11.20 0.91
CA ALA A 132 -7.86 -11.06 1.12
C ALA A 132 -7.46 -11.34 2.57
N LEU A 133 -8.21 -10.80 3.54
CA LEU A 133 -7.99 -11.09 4.96
C LEU A 133 -8.09 -12.59 5.27
N ALA A 134 -9.10 -13.28 4.74
CA ALA A 134 -9.23 -14.72 4.93
C ALA A 134 -8.04 -15.50 4.34
N VAL A 135 -7.51 -15.06 3.20
CA VAL A 135 -6.29 -15.64 2.60
C VAL A 135 -5.08 -15.42 3.49
N ILE A 136 -4.91 -14.21 4.04
CA ILE A 136 -3.80 -13.87 4.95
C ILE A 136 -3.84 -14.76 6.18
N GLU A 137 -4.99 -14.87 6.86
CA GLU A 137 -5.11 -15.72 8.06
C GLU A 137 -4.71 -17.17 7.74
N GLN A 138 -5.12 -17.70 6.59
CA GLN A 138 -4.73 -19.05 6.16
C GLN A 138 -3.23 -19.17 5.84
N GLN A 139 -2.64 -18.16 5.19
CA GLN A 139 -1.20 -18.13 4.87
C GLN A 139 -0.36 -18.05 6.14
N THR A 140 -0.70 -17.14 7.05
CA THR A 140 -0.05 -16.96 8.36
C THR A 140 -0.02 -18.28 9.15
N LEU A 141 -1.15 -19.00 9.23
CA LEU A 141 -1.21 -20.30 9.89
C LEU A 141 -0.35 -21.37 9.20
N LYS A 142 -0.31 -21.40 7.85
CA LYS A 142 0.51 -22.34 7.09
C LYS A 142 2.01 -22.10 7.26
N GLU A 143 2.41 -20.85 7.42
CA GLU A 143 3.79 -20.45 7.66
C GLU A 143 4.23 -20.66 9.12
N GLY A 144 3.31 -21.10 10.00
CA GLY A 144 3.59 -21.31 11.42
C GLY A 144 3.77 -20.00 12.19
N ALA A 145 3.34 -18.88 11.62
CA ALA A 145 3.30 -17.60 12.30
C ALA A 145 1.95 -17.44 13.02
N ASP A 146 1.97 -16.84 14.20
CA ASP A 146 0.75 -16.57 14.97
C ASP A 146 0.09 -15.23 14.58
N LYS A 147 0.81 -14.43 13.77
CA LYS A 147 0.66 -12.98 13.73
C LYS A 147 1.13 -12.40 12.39
N TRP A 148 0.29 -11.57 11.76
CA TRP A 148 0.66 -10.65 10.67
C TRP A 148 0.49 -9.19 11.13
N LEU A 149 1.09 -8.22 10.42
CA LEU A 149 1.12 -6.82 10.84
C LEU A 149 -0.01 -5.99 10.21
N TYR A 150 -0.03 -5.91 8.88
CA TYR A 150 -1.01 -5.12 8.14
C TYR A 150 -1.22 -5.66 6.72
N LEU A 151 -2.32 -5.24 6.10
CA LEU A 151 -2.68 -5.50 4.71
C LEU A 151 -2.76 -4.16 4.01
N ARG A 152 -1.99 -4.04 2.94
CA ARG A 152 -2.00 -2.88 2.05
C ARG A 152 -3.06 -3.05 0.98
N LEU A 153 -4.03 -2.13 0.92
CA LEU A 153 -5.09 -2.14 -0.11
C LEU A 153 -4.65 -1.47 -1.41
N PHE A 154 -3.60 -0.65 -1.34
CA PHE A 154 -3.04 0.06 -2.47
C PHE A 154 -1.52 0.01 -2.43
N TYR A 155 -0.89 -0.38 -3.52
CA TYR A 155 0.55 -0.27 -3.71
C TYR A 155 0.84 0.53 -4.98
N THR A 156 1.98 1.23 -4.98
CA THR A 156 2.46 1.92 -6.18
C THR A 156 3.56 1.10 -6.84
N GLU A 157 3.38 0.83 -8.13
CA GLU A 157 4.36 0.09 -8.94
C GLU A 157 5.70 0.82 -9.04
N LYS A 158 5.73 2.13 -8.78
CA LYS A 158 6.94 2.95 -8.82
C LYS A 158 8.05 2.42 -7.91
N PHE A 159 7.70 1.86 -6.74
CA PHE A 159 8.67 1.31 -5.78
C PHE A 159 8.89 -0.20 -5.96
N LEU A 160 8.16 -0.84 -6.87
CA LEU A 160 8.31 -2.24 -7.23
C LEU A 160 9.14 -2.39 -8.50
N GLY A 161 10.14 -1.54 -8.72
CA GLY A 161 11.03 -1.58 -9.89
C GLY A 161 12.03 -2.74 -9.84
N TRP A 162 13.07 -2.65 -10.69
CA TRP A 162 14.22 -3.56 -10.64
C TRP A 162 15.06 -3.26 -9.40
N ASN A 163 14.70 -3.90 -8.29
CA ASN A 163 15.28 -3.65 -6.98
C ASN A 163 16.67 -4.29 -6.85
N SER A 164 17.60 -3.57 -6.21
CA SER A 164 19.00 -3.99 -6.15
C SER A 164 19.19 -5.28 -5.36
N GLU A 165 18.31 -5.56 -4.41
CA GLU A 165 18.27 -6.72 -3.53
C GLU A 165 18.07 -8.02 -4.33
N GLU A 166 17.41 -7.92 -5.48
CA GLU A 166 17.12 -9.03 -6.39
C GLU A 166 18.18 -9.16 -7.51
N TRP A 167 19.27 -8.36 -7.51
CA TRP A 167 20.31 -8.40 -8.54
C TRP A 167 20.90 -9.80 -8.81
N PRO A 168 21.12 -10.69 -7.81
CA PRO A 168 21.67 -12.01 -8.08
C PRO A 168 20.71 -12.86 -8.91
N ILE A 169 19.41 -12.72 -8.66
CA ILE A 169 18.34 -13.42 -9.38
C ILE A 169 18.33 -12.93 -10.83
N TYR A 170 18.36 -11.62 -11.04
CA TYR A 170 18.37 -11.01 -12.38
C TYR A 170 19.60 -11.42 -13.20
N LEU A 171 20.78 -11.43 -12.57
CA LEU A 171 22.01 -11.88 -13.20
C LEU A 171 21.91 -13.36 -13.56
N SER A 172 21.43 -14.20 -12.64
CA SER A 172 21.29 -15.64 -12.89
C SER A 172 20.41 -15.94 -14.09
N TYR A 173 19.25 -15.30 -14.22
CA TYR A 173 18.36 -15.47 -15.36
C TYR A 173 18.95 -14.91 -16.66
N SER A 174 19.68 -13.80 -16.59
CA SER A 174 20.37 -13.23 -17.75
C SER A 174 21.46 -14.17 -18.28
N LEU A 175 22.25 -14.76 -17.38
CA LEU A 175 23.26 -15.76 -17.73
C LEU A 175 22.63 -17.05 -18.27
N LEU A 176 21.52 -17.50 -17.68
CA LEU A 176 20.76 -18.65 -18.16
C LEU A 176 20.19 -18.42 -19.56
N ALA A 177 19.71 -17.22 -19.88
CA ALA A 177 19.24 -16.87 -21.22
C ALA A 177 20.37 -16.97 -22.26
N ILE A 178 21.54 -16.39 -21.95
CA ILE A 178 22.73 -16.45 -22.83
C ILE A 178 23.18 -17.91 -23.00
N PHE A 179 23.30 -18.66 -21.90
CA PHE A 179 23.68 -20.07 -21.94
C PHE A 179 22.68 -20.90 -22.73
N GLY A 180 21.37 -20.64 -22.58
CA GLY A 180 20.30 -21.28 -23.32
C GLY A 180 20.44 -21.10 -24.83
N VAL A 181 20.80 -19.90 -25.29
CA VAL A 181 21.05 -19.63 -26.71
C VAL A 181 22.28 -20.40 -27.21
N VAL A 182 23.39 -20.38 -26.48
CA VAL A 182 24.61 -21.13 -26.84
C VAL A 182 24.34 -22.63 -26.89
N ALA A 183 23.69 -23.17 -25.86
CA ALA A 183 23.40 -24.60 -25.75
C ALA A 183 22.44 -25.05 -26.87
N THR A 184 21.38 -24.29 -27.12
CA THR A 184 20.37 -24.61 -28.14
C THR A 184 20.97 -24.55 -29.54
N THR A 185 21.69 -23.49 -29.88
CA THR A 185 22.32 -23.36 -31.21
C THR A 185 23.41 -24.42 -31.43
N THR A 186 24.20 -24.74 -30.41
CA THR A 186 25.21 -25.81 -30.49
C THR A 186 24.56 -27.19 -30.59
N ALA A 187 23.48 -27.45 -29.84
CA ALA A 187 22.74 -28.70 -29.90
C ALA A 187 22.08 -28.90 -31.27
N ILE A 188 21.44 -27.86 -31.82
CA ILE A 188 20.87 -27.89 -33.19
C ILE A 188 21.96 -28.21 -34.20
N ARG A 189 23.12 -27.53 -34.12
CA ARG A 189 24.25 -27.77 -35.02
C ARG A 189 24.78 -29.20 -34.93
N ARG A 190 24.83 -29.80 -33.73
CA ARG A 190 25.25 -31.19 -33.53
C ARG A 190 24.22 -32.21 -34.00
N CYS A 191 22.94 -31.98 -33.72
CA CYS A 191 21.87 -32.91 -34.06
C CYS A 191 21.45 -32.83 -35.54
N ARG A 192 21.69 -31.69 -36.19
CA ARG A 192 21.35 -31.45 -37.60
C ARG A 192 22.55 -30.86 -38.36
N PRO A 193 23.46 -31.70 -38.87
CA PRO A 193 24.67 -31.25 -39.56
C PRO A 193 24.41 -30.32 -40.77
N ALA A 194 23.25 -30.44 -41.42
CA ALA A 194 22.82 -29.54 -42.50
C ALA A 194 22.68 -28.06 -42.07
N THR A 195 22.59 -27.79 -40.76
CA THR A 195 22.49 -26.41 -40.23
C THR A 195 23.85 -25.76 -39.99
N THR A 196 24.96 -26.48 -40.16
CA THR A 196 26.31 -25.97 -39.90
C THR A 196 26.67 -24.74 -40.74
N THR A 197 26.19 -24.68 -41.99
CA THR A 197 26.39 -23.53 -42.89
C THR A 197 25.67 -22.28 -42.42
N TYR A 198 24.55 -22.43 -41.69
CA TYR A 198 23.73 -21.32 -41.19
C TYR A 198 24.05 -20.94 -39.74
N LEU A 199 24.68 -21.84 -38.98
CA LEU A 199 25.12 -21.64 -37.59
C LEU A 199 26.65 -21.73 -37.44
N PRO A 200 27.44 -20.91 -38.16
CA PRO A 200 28.87 -20.81 -37.93
C PRO A 200 29.14 -20.16 -36.55
N ASN A 201 30.39 -20.25 -36.08
CA ASN A 201 30.75 -19.75 -34.74
C ASN A 201 30.49 -18.25 -34.61
N GLU A 202 30.66 -17.49 -35.68
CA GLU A 202 30.39 -16.06 -35.78
C GLU A 202 28.91 -15.75 -35.54
N THR A 203 28.00 -16.52 -36.15
CA THR A 203 26.56 -16.36 -35.94
C THR A 203 26.17 -16.72 -34.51
N ILE A 204 26.73 -17.80 -33.95
CA ILE A 204 26.49 -18.19 -32.55
C ILE A 204 27.00 -17.09 -31.60
N ALA A 205 28.18 -16.54 -31.86
CA ALA A 205 28.75 -15.45 -31.08
C ALA A 205 27.90 -14.17 -31.19
N LEU A 206 27.45 -13.79 -32.39
CA LEU A 206 26.55 -12.66 -32.62
C LEU A 206 25.24 -12.82 -31.86
N LEU A 207 24.62 -14.00 -31.94
CA LEU A 207 23.37 -14.30 -31.23
C LEU A 207 23.57 -14.22 -29.71
N SER A 208 24.67 -14.76 -29.19
CA SER A 208 24.89 -14.93 -27.74
C SER A 208 25.43 -13.68 -27.06
N PHE A 209 26.29 -12.91 -27.72
CA PHE A 209 27.01 -11.77 -27.13
C PHE A 209 26.56 -10.40 -27.65
N VAL A 210 25.71 -10.34 -28.67
CA VAL A 210 25.16 -9.07 -29.17
C VAL A 210 23.64 -9.08 -29.09
N ILE A 211 22.98 -9.99 -29.81
CA ILE A 211 21.51 -9.99 -29.91
C ILE A 211 20.87 -10.31 -28.56
N THR A 212 21.33 -11.39 -27.89
CA THR A 212 20.77 -11.77 -26.59
C THR A 212 20.97 -10.69 -25.51
N PRO A 213 22.16 -10.09 -25.33
CA PRO A 213 22.33 -8.96 -24.42
C PRO A 213 21.46 -7.75 -24.76
N LEU A 214 21.28 -7.41 -26.04
CA LEU A 214 20.37 -6.33 -26.45
C LEU A 214 18.92 -6.62 -26.08
N LEU A 215 18.47 -7.87 -26.24
CA LEU A 215 17.12 -8.29 -25.82
C LEU A 215 16.96 -8.28 -24.29
N ILE A 216 18.01 -8.66 -23.55
CA ILE A 216 18.03 -8.55 -22.08
C ILE A 216 17.94 -7.08 -21.67
N ILE A 217 18.71 -6.19 -22.28
CA ILE A 217 18.63 -4.75 -22.03
C ILE A 217 17.23 -4.23 -22.32
N LEU A 218 16.62 -4.65 -23.43
CA LEU A 218 15.25 -4.28 -23.79
C LEU A 218 14.23 -4.77 -22.76
N PHE A 219 14.39 -5.99 -22.24
CA PHE A 219 13.56 -6.55 -21.15
C PHE A 219 13.61 -5.65 -19.90
N PHE A 220 14.81 -5.25 -19.46
CA PHE A 220 14.94 -4.34 -18.31
C PHE A 220 14.39 -2.94 -18.63
N ALA A 221 14.63 -2.42 -19.84
CA ALA A 221 14.16 -1.11 -20.28
C ALA A 221 12.64 -1.02 -20.41
N ALA A 222 11.96 -2.13 -20.72
CA ALA A 222 10.49 -2.21 -20.74
C ALA A 222 9.84 -2.09 -19.34
N GLY A 223 10.64 -2.25 -18.28
CA GLY A 223 10.22 -2.08 -16.89
C GLY A 223 9.64 -3.36 -16.26
N ARG A 224 9.81 -3.49 -14.95
CA ARG A 224 9.38 -4.69 -14.20
C ARG A 224 7.87 -4.90 -14.27
N ALA A 225 7.05 -3.86 -14.12
CA ALA A 225 5.59 -3.97 -14.19
C ALA A 225 5.11 -4.55 -15.53
N THR A 226 5.78 -4.22 -16.64
CA THR A 226 5.46 -4.76 -17.97
C THR A 226 5.92 -6.21 -18.12
N MET A 227 7.14 -6.52 -17.70
CA MET A 227 7.77 -7.80 -17.99
C MET A 227 7.46 -8.89 -16.96
N LEU A 228 7.28 -8.50 -15.70
CA LEU A 228 7.03 -9.35 -14.53
C LEU A 228 6.00 -8.66 -13.61
N PRO A 229 4.74 -8.49 -14.06
CA PRO A 229 3.69 -7.93 -13.22
C PRO A 229 3.45 -8.79 -11.99
N MET A 230 3.06 -8.15 -10.88
CA MET A 230 2.60 -8.87 -9.69
C MET A 230 1.31 -9.63 -10.05
N PRO A 231 1.23 -10.94 -9.79
CA PRO A 231 0.03 -11.70 -10.10
C PRO A 231 -1.12 -11.28 -9.20
N ASP A 232 -2.36 -11.59 -9.60
CA ASP A 232 -3.52 -11.27 -8.77
C ASP A 232 -3.47 -12.00 -7.42
N GLY A 233 -3.85 -11.29 -6.35
CA GLY A 233 -4.01 -11.87 -5.02
C GLY A 233 -3.21 -11.16 -3.93
N VAL A 234 -3.06 -11.85 -2.80
CA VAL A 234 -2.31 -11.37 -1.64
C VAL A 234 -0.86 -11.80 -1.76
N HIS A 235 0.05 -10.83 -1.64
CA HIS A 235 1.49 -11.04 -1.69
C HIS A 235 2.16 -10.51 -0.44
N ALA A 236 3.18 -11.22 0.03
CA ALA A 236 4.07 -10.69 1.03
C ALA A 236 4.85 -9.50 0.44
N MET A 237 4.83 -8.38 1.16
CA MET A 237 5.59 -7.18 0.81
C MET A 237 6.51 -6.86 1.99
N PRO A 238 7.67 -7.53 2.09
CA PRO A 238 8.58 -7.35 3.22
C PRO A 238 9.40 -6.06 3.14
N ASN A 239 9.45 -5.42 1.96
CA ASN A 239 10.20 -4.20 1.71
C ASN A 239 9.47 -3.34 0.68
N PHE A 240 9.86 -2.07 0.60
CA PHE A 240 9.35 -1.09 -0.37
C PHE A 240 7.86 -0.78 -0.23
N GLY A 241 7.29 -1.05 0.94
CA GLY A 241 5.92 -0.68 1.26
C GLY A 241 5.78 0.83 1.39
N CYS A 242 5.50 1.54 0.30
CA CYS A 242 5.09 2.94 0.40
C CYS A 242 3.59 3.12 0.51
N CYS A 243 3.31 4.14 1.31
CA CYS A 243 2.22 5.09 1.29
C CYS A 243 1.04 4.64 2.15
N SER A 244 0.56 5.50 3.04
CA SER A 244 -0.46 5.13 4.03
C SER A 244 -1.90 5.23 3.53
N GLN A 245 -2.11 5.32 2.21
CA GLN A 245 -3.39 5.63 1.58
C GLN A 245 -4.53 4.67 1.94
N GLY A 246 -4.21 3.38 2.12
CA GLY A 246 -5.19 2.36 2.46
C GLY A 246 -4.54 1.17 3.14
N LEU A 247 -4.65 1.11 4.46
CA LEU A 247 -4.09 0.04 5.29
C LEU A 247 -5.18 -0.64 6.12
N VAL A 248 -5.08 -1.95 6.29
CA VAL A 248 -5.94 -2.73 7.19
C VAL A 248 -5.09 -3.38 8.25
N PHE A 249 -5.45 -3.16 9.51
CA PHE A 249 -4.77 -3.72 10.67
C PHE A 249 -5.69 -4.72 11.39
N PRO A 250 -5.16 -5.87 11.82
CA PRO A 250 -5.87 -6.75 12.74
C PRO A 250 -5.95 -6.07 14.11
N GLN A 251 -7.08 -6.24 14.79
CA GLN A 251 -7.34 -5.60 16.09
C GLN A 251 -6.22 -5.85 17.12
N ALA A 252 -5.60 -7.03 17.05
CA ALA A 252 -4.50 -7.42 17.92
C ALA A 252 -3.18 -6.66 17.72
N ARG A 253 -3.06 -5.80 16.69
CA ARG A 253 -1.86 -4.95 16.44
C ARG A 253 -2.08 -3.48 16.75
N ILE A 254 -3.32 -3.06 16.99
CA ILE A 254 -3.64 -1.65 17.12
C ILE A 254 -2.87 -1.01 18.29
N ASN A 255 -2.90 -1.62 19.47
CA ASN A 255 -2.22 -1.07 20.65
C ASN A 255 -0.70 -1.04 20.49
N ASP A 256 -0.13 -2.04 19.80
CA ASP A 256 1.31 -2.12 19.55
C ASP A 256 1.75 -0.95 18.64
N LEU A 257 1.05 -0.76 17.51
CA LEU A 257 1.32 0.30 16.55
C LEU A 257 1.07 1.69 17.12
N VAL A 258 -0.01 1.86 17.88
CA VAL A 258 -0.31 3.11 18.58
C VAL A 258 0.84 3.47 19.53
N SER A 259 1.27 2.53 20.37
CA SER A 259 2.37 2.78 21.32
C SER A 259 3.67 3.12 20.58
N TRP A 260 3.92 2.46 19.45
CA TRP A 260 5.06 2.73 18.59
C TRP A 260 5.03 4.16 18.01
N TYR A 261 3.92 4.56 17.38
CA TYR A 261 3.80 5.89 16.80
C TYR A 261 3.91 7.02 17.84
N GLU A 262 3.31 6.83 19.02
CA GLU A 262 3.44 7.80 20.12
C GLU A 262 4.88 7.92 20.64
N SER A 263 5.64 6.83 20.62
CA SER A 263 7.06 6.86 21.00
C SER A 263 7.91 7.65 19.99
N LYS A 264 7.55 7.63 18.71
CA LYS A 264 8.27 8.31 17.62
C LYS A 264 7.93 9.79 17.52
N ARG A 265 6.67 10.16 17.77
CA ARG A 265 6.10 11.53 17.71
C ARG A 265 6.09 12.18 16.33
N VAL A 266 7.08 11.95 15.50
CA VAL A 266 7.21 12.50 14.15
C VAL A 266 7.70 11.45 13.19
N GLY A 267 7.09 11.38 12.00
CA GLY A 267 7.50 10.48 10.94
C GLY A 267 6.37 10.15 9.99
N TYR A 268 6.68 9.41 8.92
CA TYR A 268 5.69 8.92 8.00
C TYR A 268 5.16 7.56 8.49
N VAL A 269 3.84 7.40 8.48
CA VAL A 269 3.17 6.21 9.03
C VAL A 269 3.64 4.93 8.35
N ASP A 270 3.76 4.94 7.02
CA ASP A 270 4.22 3.80 6.24
C ASP A 270 5.64 3.39 6.63
N MET A 271 6.60 4.33 6.62
CA MET A 271 7.98 4.04 7.02
C MET A 271 8.08 3.57 8.48
N LEU A 272 7.36 4.22 9.41
CA LEU A 272 7.35 3.79 10.80
C LEU A 272 6.70 2.40 10.98
N THR A 273 5.72 2.03 10.15
CA THR A 273 5.13 0.68 10.18
C THR A 273 6.14 -0.37 9.73
N GLU A 274 6.90 -0.08 8.68
CA GLU A 274 7.97 -0.97 8.19
C GLU A 274 9.11 -1.07 9.22
N ASP A 275 9.55 0.05 9.81
CA ASP A 275 10.55 0.07 10.89
C ASP A 275 10.12 -0.74 12.13
N TYR A 276 8.81 -0.90 12.35
CA TYR A 276 8.28 -1.75 13.43
C TYR A 276 8.30 -3.24 13.06
N ALA A 277 8.26 -3.55 11.76
CA ALA A 277 8.27 -4.92 11.23
C ALA A 277 9.68 -5.53 11.19
N ASP A 278 10.72 -4.71 11.05
CA ASP A 278 12.14 -5.07 11.04
C ASP A 278 12.71 -5.46 12.43
#